data_AF-A0A960LAT4-F1
#
_entry.id   AF-A0A960LAT4-F1
#
_cell.length_a   1.000
_cell.length_b   1.000
_cell.length_c   1.000
_cell.angle_alpha   90.00
_cell.angle_beta   90.00
_cell.angle_gamma   90.00
#
_symmetry.space_group_name_H-M   'P 1'
#
loop_
_entity.id
_entity.type
_entity.pdbx_description
1 polymer ?
#
loop_
_entity_poly.entity_id
_entity_poly.type
_entity_poly.pdbx_seq_one_letter_code
_entity_poly.pdbx_strand_id
1 'polypeptide(L)'
;KLPDLNVAEAIQRVPGVAIVREGGEGRQLSLRGLDAAFTRVTLNGMEVPASTGGLDSSGGINRGRGFDFNVFPAELFSRIDINKSYTASIEEGGVAGAVEMYTARPLDHPGFQGTAQLQGGYNDLSDKTDPRATAIIGTTNKAKTVGFILAAAQSSRNAFQDGFGTVRWAQPDRPFKANETGLSDAQINSLWYPRLPRQDSFRHDQDRIGAASTL
;
A
#
# COMPACT_ATOMS: atom_id res chain seq x y z
N LYS A 1 12.82 -6.17 18.04
CA LYS A 1 12.52 -6.27 16.58
C LYS A 1 11.48 -5.20 16.27
N LEU A 2 11.73 -4.30 15.31
CA LEU A 2 10.76 -3.27 14.97
C LEU A 2 9.51 -3.93 14.35
N PRO A 3 8.29 -3.54 14.78
CA PRO A 3 7.06 -4.07 14.22
C PRO A 3 6.86 -3.58 12.78
N ASP A 4 6.35 -4.45 11.91
CA ASP A 4 6.07 -4.11 10.52
C ASP A 4 4.84 -3.17 10.47
N LEU A 5 4.96 -2.04 9.75
CA LEU A 5 3.91 -1.00 9.73
C LEU A 5 2.64 -1.43 8.98
N ASN A 6 2.78 -2.31 7.98
CA ASN A 6 1.68 -2.82 7.19
C ASN A 6 1.98 -4.23 6.62
N VAL A 7 1.01 -4.80 5.91
CA VAL A 7 1.12 -6.15 5.33
C VAL A 7 2.26 -6.24 4.30
N ALA A 8 2.43 -5.22 3.45
CA ALA A 8 3.50 -5.19 2.45
C ALA A 8 4.90 -5.26 3.08
N GLU A 9 5.15 -4.46 4.12
CA GLU A 9 6.43 -4.43 4.83
C GLU A 9 6.69 -5.75 5.58
N ALA A 10 5.66 -6.47 6.02
CA ALA A 10 5.82 -7.81 6.59
C ALA A 10 6.24 -8.84 5.52
N ILE A 11 5.60 -8.77 4.34
CA ILE A 11 5.82 -9.68 3.22
C ILE A 11 7.19 -9.47 2.53
N GLN A 12 7.77 -8.26 2.59
CA GLN A 12 9.06 -7.95 1.94
C GLN A 12 10.22 -8.87 2.39
N ARG A 13 10.06 -9.54 3.54
CA ARG A 13 11.05 -10.50 4.07
C ARG A 13 11.13 -11.78 3.24
N VAL A 14 10.15 -12.05 2.37
CA VAL A 14 10.13 -13.21 1.50
C VAL A 14 11.03 -12.98 0.26
N PRO A 15 11.99 -13.88 -0.03
CA PRO A 15 12.89 -13.72 -1.17
C PRO A 15 12.13 -13.55 -2.49
N GLY A 16 12.60 -12.67 -3.38
CA GLY A 16 11.96 -12.44 -4.69
C GLY A 16 10.62 -11.69 -4.63
N VAL A 17 10.25 -11.16 -3.46
CA VAL A 17 9.24 -10.12 -3.31
C VAL A 17 9.94 -8.80 -3.11
N ALA A 18 9.52 -7.78 -3.84
CA ALA A 18 9.91 -6.40 -3.61
C ALA A 18 8.65 -5.56 -3.45
N ILE A 19 8.69 -4.52 -2.61
CA ILE A 19 7.52 -3.68 -2.37
C ILE A 19 7.66 -2.35 -3.09
N VAL A 20 6.53 -1.88 -3.62
CA VAL A 20 6.39 -0.53 -4.16
C VAL A 20 5.97 0.36 -3.01
N ARG A 21 6.78 1.38 -2.72
CA ARG A 21 6.53 2.32 -1.63
C ARG A 21 5.95 3.61 -2.17
N GLU A 22 4.99 4.16 -1.46
CA GLU A 22 4.40 5.46 -1.72
C GLU A 22 4.20 6.19 -0.39
N GLY A 23 4.61 7.46 -0.30
CA GLY A 23 4.52 8.22 0.95
C GLY A 23 5.28 7.58 2.13
N GLY A 24 6.33 6.81 1.86
CA GLY A 24 7.14 6.14 2.88
C GLY A 24 6.55 4.84 3.45
N GLU A 25 5.48 4.30 2.86
CA GLU A 25 4.90 3.00 3.24
C GLU A 25 4.85 2.06 2.03
N GLY A 26 5.10 0.76 2.27
CA GLY A 26 4.81 -0.30 1.31
C GLY A 26 3.33 -0.32 0.95
N ARG A 27 3.01 -0.13 -0.32
CA ARG A 27 1.64 -0.05 -0.81
C ARG A 27 1.27 -1.28 -1.63
N GLN A 28 2.12 -1.64 -2.58
CA GLN A 28 1.94 -2.78 -3.46
C GLN A 28 3.17 -3.68 -3.40
N LEU A 29 3.07 -4.87 -3.97
CA LEU A 29 4.20 -5.77 -4.12
C LEU A 29 4.43 -6.10 -5.59
N SER A 30 5.68 -6.33 -5.91
CA SER A 30 6.17 -6.90 -7.16
C SER A 30 6.75 -8.28 -6.85
N LEU A 31 6.47 -9.25 -7.72
CA LEU A 31 6.88 -10.63 -7.54
C LEU A 31 7.75 -11.05 -8.72
N ARG A 32 8.98 -11.50 -8.44
CA ARG A 32 9.97 -11.85 -9.48
C ARG A 32 10.23 -10.72 -10.50
N GLY A 33 10.15 -9.47 -10.07
CA GLY A 33 10.36 -8.29 -10.92
C GLY A 33 9.17 -7.93 -11.82
N LEU A 34 8.06 -8.66 -11.73
CA LEU A 34 6.80 -8.30 -12.38
C LEU A 34 5.97 -7.40 -11.46
N ASP A 35 5.30 -6.42 -12.07
CA ASP A 35 4.44 -5.46 -11.37
C ASP A 35 3.26 -6.11 -10.64
N ALA A 36 2.71 -5.40 -9.65
CA ALA A 36 1.56 -5.83 -8.84
C ALA A 36 0.34 -6.22 -9.69
N ALA A 37 0.20 -5.62 -10.88
CA ALA A 37 -0.86 -5.98 -11.83
C ALA A 37 -0.78 -7.43 -12.34
N PHE A 38 0.37 -8.10 -12.22
CA PHE A 38 0.56 -9.49 -12.63
C PHE A 38 0.48 -10.48 -11.46
N THR A 39 0.22 -10.01 -10.25
CA THR A 39 -0.01 -10.87 -9.07
C THR A 39 -1.49 -10.93 -8.73
N ARG A 40 -2.01 -12.12 -8.48
CA ARG A 40 -3.37 -12.30 -7.95
C ARG A 40 -3.34 -12.24 -6.43
N VAL A 41 -4.32 -11.59 -5.81
CA VAL A 41 -4.43 -11.53 -4.35
C VAL A 41 -5.79 -12.05 -3.91
N THR A 42 -5.78 -13.00 -2.97
CA THR A 42 -7.00 -13.55 -2.36
C THR A 42 -6.97 -13.41 -0.85
N LEU A 43 -8.15 -13.34 -0.25
CA LEU A 43 -8.39 -13.33 1.19
C LEU A 43 -9.31 -14.49 1.53
N ASN A 44 -8.83 -15.44 2.32
CA ASN A 44 -9.55 -16.67 2.68
C ASN A 44 -10.08 -17.43 1.44
N GLY A 45 -9.33 -17.39 0.34
CA GLY A 45 -9.73 -17.98 -0.95
C GLY A 45 -10.70 -17.14 -1.79
N MET A 46 -11.16 -15.98 -1.30
CA MET A 46 -11.96 -15.04 -2.08
C MET A 46 -11.08 -13.99 -2.75
N GLU A 47 -11.34 -13.67 -4.01
CA GLU A 47 -10.62 -12.62 -4.71
C GLU A 47 -10.92 -11.25 -4.11
N VAL A 48 -9.87 -10.50 -3.79
CA VAL A 48 -10.02 -9.12 -3.29
C VAL A 48 -9.81 -8.16 -4.45
N PRO A 49 -10.76 -7.25 -4.73
CA PRO A 49 -10.61 -6.34 -5.85
C PRO A 49 -9.39 -5.44 -5.66
N ALA A 50 -8.70 -5.18 -6.77
CA ALA A 50 -7.65 -4.19 -6.82
C ALA A 50 -8.22 -2.81 -6.48
N SER A 51 -7.61 -2.13 -5.51
CA SER A 51 -7.90 -0.73 -5.19
C SER A 51 -6.60 0.02 -5.37
N THR A 52 -6.50 0.88 -6.40
CA THR A 52 -5.31 1.73 -6.58
C THR A 52 -5.74 3.19 -6.57
N GLY A 53 -5.64 3.89 -5.45
CA GLY A 53 -5.87 5.34 -5.41
C GLY A 53 -4.59 6.10 -5.70
N GLY A 54 -4.39 6.68 -6.88
CA GLY A 54 -3.18 7.47 -7.20
C GLY A 54 -3.21 8.89 -6.61
N LEU A 55 -2.03 9.51 -6.47
CA LEU A 55 -1.89 10.97 -6.32
C LEU A 55 -2.58 11.72 -7.47
N ASP A 56 -2.99 12.96 -7.25
CA ASP A 56 -3.58 13.85 -8.27
C ASP A 56 -2.70 14.00 -9.53
N SER A 57 -1.38 14.08 -9.33
CA SER A 57 -0.35 14.08 -10.37
C SER A 57 -0.23 12.77 -11.15
N SER A 58 -0.68 11.66 -10.54
CA SER A 58 -0.77 10.33 -11.15
C SER A 58 -2.18 10.01 -11.67
N GLY A 59 -3.03 11.03 -11.83
CA GLY A 59 -4.29 11.04 -12.60
C GLY A 59 -5.40 10.10 -12.17
N GLY A 60 -5.66 10.03 -10.87
CA GLY A 60 -6.96 9.62 -10.33
C GLY A 60 -7.02 8.22 -9.69
N ILE A 61 -8.23 7.82 -9.36
CA ILE A 61 -8.59 6.58 -8.64
C ILE A 61 -8.73 5.41 -9.64
N ASN A 62 -8.26 4.23 -9.27
CA ASN A 62 -8.40 2.93 -9.95
C ASN A 62 -7.74 2.81 -11.34
N ARG A 63 -6.43 3.08 -11.45
CA ARG A 63 -5.68 2.93 -12.72
C ARG A 63 -4.95 1.60 -12.88
N GLY A 64 -4.95 0.73 -11.87
CA GLY A 64 -4.20 -0.53 -11.89
C GLY A 64 -4.99 -1.74 -11.39
N ARG A 65 -4.46 -2.92 -11.69
CA ARG A 65 -4.91 -4.23 -11.17
C ARG A 65 -4.14 -4.67 -9.91
N GLY A 66 -3.25 -3.82 -9.39
CA GLY A 66 -2.48 -4.11 -8.18
C GLY A 66 -3.34 -3.96 -6.93
N PHE A 67 -3.28 -4.94 -6.03
CA PHE A 67 -3.91 -4.85 -4.72
C PHE A 67 -3.12 -3.93 -3.78
N ASP A 68 -3.82 -3.10 -3.01
CA ASP A 68 -3.21 -2.20 -2.04
C ASP A 68 -3.20 -2.82 -0.64
N PHE A 69 -2.00 -3.17 -0.19
CA PHE A 69 -1.73 -3.81 1.09
C PHE A 69 -1.72 -2.80 2.25
N ASN A 70 -1.84 -1.50 1.99
CA ASN A 70 -1.97 -0.48 3.04
C ASN A 70 -3.38 -0.45 3.68
N VAL A 71 -4.38 -1.04 3.02
CA VAL A 71 -5.80 -0.95 3.40
C VAL A 71 -6.09 -1.77 4.65
N PHE A 72 -5.33 -2.85 4.85
CA PHE A 72 -5.51 -3.76 5.98
C PHE A 72 -4.29 -3.74 6.92
N PRO A 73 -4.52 -3.64 8.24
CA PRO A 73 -3.49 -3.91 9.23
C PRO A 73 -2.96 -5.35 9.12
N ALA A 74 -1.64 -5.53 9.27
CA ALA A 74 -1.00 -6.85 9.18
C ALA A 74 -1.48 -7.83 10.26
N GLU A 75 -1.92 -7.31 11.41
CA GLU A 75 -2.35 -8.10 12.56
C GLU A 75 -3.65 -8.86 12.31
N LEU A 76 -4.46 -8.45 11.32
CA LEU A 76 -5.71 -9.15 10.99
C LEU A 76 -5.46 -10.50 10.29
N PHE A 77 -4.26 -10.73 9.78
CA PHE A 77 -3.90 -11.94 9.04
C PHE A 77 -3.01 -12.85 9.89
N SER A 78 -3.37 -14.13 9.96
CA SER A 78 -2.61 -15.15 10.68
C SER A 78 -1.52 -15.76 9.80
N ARG A 79 -1.76 -15.81 8.48
CA ARG A 79 -0.88 -16.46 7.51
C ARG A 79 -1.00 -15.79 6.15
N ILE A 80 0.14 -15.66 5.47
CA ILE A 80 0.21 -15.15 4.11
C ILE A 80 1.09 -16.11 3.30
N ASP A 81 0.51 -16.70 2.27
CA ASP A 81 1.19 -17.62 1.38
C ASP A 81 1.49 -16.93 0.05
N ILE A 82 2.71 -17.12 -0.45
CA ILE A 82 3.17 -16.51 -1.70
C ILE A 82 3.55 -17.63 -2.65
N ASN A 83 2.62 -17.90 -3.55
CA ASN A 83 2.75 -18.94 -4.55
C ASN A 83 3.33 -18.35 -5.83
N LYS A 84 4.61 -18.65 -6.06
CA LYS A 84 5.31 -18.22 -7.28
C LYS A 84 5.17 -19.21 -8.43
N SER A 85 4.66 -20.39 -8.15
CA SER A 85 4.42 -21.44 -9.14
C SER A 85 3.01 -21.97 -8.92
N TYR A 86 2.27 -22.15 -10.01
CA TYR A 86 0.92 -22.67 -9.95
C TYR A 86 0.92 -24.16 -9.62
N THR A 87 0.12 -24.52 -8.63
CA THR A 87 -0.24 -25.91 -8.33
C THR A 87 -1.72 -26.10 -8.64
N ALA A 88 -2.15 -27.34 -8.84
CA ALA A 88 -3.56 -27.65 -9.16
C ALA A 88 -4.57 -27.20 -8.09
N SER A 89 -4.10 -26.90 -6.87
CA SER A 89 -4.91 -26.41 -5.76
C SER A 89 -5.14 -24.90 -5.78
N ILE A 90 -4.41 -24.15 -6.61
CA ILE A 90 -4.45 -22.68 -6.65
C ILE A 90 -5.25 -22.27 -7.88
N GLU A 91 -6.20 -21.37 -7.68
CA GLU A 91 -6.98 -20.81 -8.77
C GLU A 91 -6.12 -19.86 -9.63
N GLU A 92 -6.24 -19.96 -10.95
CA GLU A 92 -5.43 -19.20 -11.91
C GLU A 92 -5.71 -17.68 -11.84
N GLY A 93 -4.74 -16.82 -12.20
CA GLY A 93 -5.07 -15.39 -12.46
C GLY A 93 -3.96 -14.34 -12.24
N GLY A 94 -2.68 -14.73 -12.21
CA GLY A 94 -1.54 -13.85 -12.01
C GLY A 94 -0.24 -14.41 -12.59
N VAL A 95 0.19 -13.93 -13.76
CA VAL A 95 1.40 -14.42 -14.45
C VAL A 95 2.65 -14.42 -13.55
N ALA A 96 2.75 -13.52 -12.58
CA ALA A 96 3.84 -13.47 -11.62
C ALA A 96 3.71 -14.48 -10.46
N GLY A 97 2.47 -14.84 -10.12
CA GLY A 97 2.09 -15.71 -9.01
C GLY A 97 0.80 -15.26 -8.32
N ALA A 98 0.48 -15.94 -7.21
CA ALA A 98 -0.66 -15.64 -6.35
C ALA A 98 -0.21 -15.39 -4.91
N VAL A 99 -0.88 -14.46 -4.23
CA VAL A 99 -0.70 -14.15 -2.81
C VAL A 99 -2.02 -14.42 -2.11
N GLU A 100 -2.00 -15.35 -1.16
CA GLU A 100 -3.18 -15.79 -0.44
C GLU A 100 -3.05 -15.37 1.03
N MET A 101 -3.97 -14.53 1.48
CA MET A 101 -4.02 -14.04 2.85
C MET A 101 -5.09 -14.80 3.62
N TYR A 102 -4.74 -15.27 4.82
CA TYR A 102 -5.64 -16.01 5.68
C TYR A 102 -5.83 -15.24 6.98
N THR A 103 -7.09 -15.05 7.38
CA THR A 103 -7.41 -14.52 8.71
C THR A 103 -7.27 -15.62 9.76
N ALA A 104 -7.18 -15.23 11.03
CA ALA A 104 -7.21 -16.18 12.12
C ALA A 104 -8.52 -17.01 12.07
N ARG A 105 -8.42 -18.32 12.32
CA ARG A 105 -9.58 -19.23 12.44
C ARG A 105 -9.76 -19.64 13.89
N PRO A 106 -10.98 -19.57 14.45
CA PRO A 106 -11.20 -19.88 15.87
C PRO A 106 -10.93 -21.34 16.22
N LEU A 107 -11.09 -22.27 15.28
CA LEU A 107 -10.93 -23.70 15.52
C LEU A 107 -9.46 -24.17 15.52
N ASP A 108 -8.54 -23.37 14.97
CA ASP A 108 -7.10 -23.71 14.97
C ASP A 108 -6.51 -23.63 16.39
N HIS A 109 -7.07 -22.79 17.25
CA HIS A 109 -6.68 -22.60 18.65
C HIS A 109 -7.91 -22.61 19.56
N PRO A 110 -8.42 -23.79 19.96
CA PRO A 110 -9.66 -23.90 20.73
C PRO A 110 -9.49 -23.36 22.15
N GLY A 111 -10.47 -22.56 22.59
CA GLY A 111 -10.48 -21.87 23.87
C GLY A 111 -10.65 -20.37 23.69
N PHE A 112 -10.56 -19.63 24.80
CA PHE A 112 -10.51 -18.17 24.75
C PHE A 112 -9.07 -17.72 24.43
N GLN A 113 -8.93 -16.90 23.40
CA GLN A 113 -7.68 -16.27 23.01
C GLN A 113 -7.89 -14.77 22.81
N GLY A 114 -6.91 -13.98 23.21
CA GLY A 114 -6.98 -12.53 23.09
C GLY A 114 -5.60 -11.92 22.98
N THR A 115 -5.43 -11.00 22.05
CA THR A 115 -4.22 -10.22 21.86
C THR A 115 -4.61 -8.77 21.66
N ALA A 116 -3.88 -7.87 22.32
CA ALA A 116 -4.02 -6.43 22.13
C ALA A 116 -2.62 -5.83 21.98
N GLN A 117 -2.49 -4.83 21.11
CA GLN A 117 -1.25 -4.13 20.87
C GLN A 117 -1.52 -2.64 20.77
N LEU A 118 -0.64 -1.86 21.40
CA LEU A 118 -0.61 -0.41 21.32
C LEU A 118 0.78 0.02 20.85
N GLN A 119 0.82 0.94 19.91
CA GLN A 119 2.04 1.49 19.32
C GLN A 119 1.84 3.00 19.12
N GLY A 120 2.93 3.76 19.27
CA GLY A 120 2.96 5.18 18.92
C GLY A 120 4.27 5.49 18.21
N GLY A 121 4.21 6.15 17.06
CA GLY A 121 5.35 6.77 16.41
C GLY A 121 5.30 8.29 16.62
N TYR A 122 6.45 8.95 16.70
CA TYR A 122 6.52 10.40 16.59
C TYR A 122 7.29 10.73 15.32
N ASN A 123 6.77 11.64 14.52
CA ASN A 123 7.39 12.06 13.28
C ASN A 123 7.92 13.48 13.43
N ASP A 124 9.25 13.61 13.57
CA ASP A 124 9.95 14.89 13.73
C ASP A 124 9.74 15.85 12.56
N LEU A 125 9.37 15.34 11.38
CA LEU A 125 9.14 16.17 10.20
C LEU A 125 7.72 16.74 10.16
N SER A 126 6.74 16.05 10.74
CA SER A 126 5.35 16.52 10.83
C SER A 126 4.96 17.04 12.20
N ASP A 127 5.84 16.95 13.20
CA ASP A 127 5.63 17.26 14.62
C ASP A 127 4.39 16.57 15.23
N LYS A 128 3.98 15.44 14.65
CA LYS A 128 2.76 14.71 15.03
C LYS A 128 3.07 13.30 15.53
N THR A 129 2.19 12.83 16.41
CA THR A 129 2.20 11.46 16.92
C THR A 129 1.25 10.60 16.09
N ASP A 130 1.73 9.43 15.71
CA ASP A 130 1.05 8.42 14.90
C ASP A 130 0.68 7.21 15.80
N PRO A 131 -0.47 7.25 16.50
CA PRO A 131 -0.92 6.15 17.34
C PRO A 131 -1.51 5.01 16.51
N ARG A 132 -1.30 3.79 17.00
CA ARG A 132 -1.88 2.55 16.47
C ARG A 132 -2.32 1.64 17.60
N ALA A 133 -3.53 1.11 17.48
CA ALA A 133 -4.11 0.18 18.43
C ALA A 133 -4.76 -0.99 17.68
N THR A 134 -4.51 -2.22 18.12
CA THR A 134 -5.14 -3.43 17.59
C THR A 134 -5.60 -4.32 18.72
N ALA A 135 -6.74 -4.99 18.52
CA ALA A 135 -7.29 -5.95 19.46
C ALA A 135 -7.96 -7.09 18.68
N ILE A 136 -7.65 -8.33 19.07
CA ILE A 136 -8.23 -9.54 18.50
C ILE A 136 -8.66 -10.42 19.65
N ILE A 137 -9.90 -10.87 19.62
CA ILE A 137 -10.47 -11.80 20.58
C ILE A 137 -11.08 -12.98 19.84
N GLY A 138 -10.90 -14.17 20.37
CA GLY A 138 -11.44 -15.41 19.82
C GLY A 138 -11.95 -16.30 20.93
N THR A 139 -13.03 -17.02 20.68
CA THR A 139 -13.55 -18.03 21.60
C THR A 139 -14.12 -19.21 20.84
N THR A 140 -14.13 -20.38 21.47
CA THR A 140 -14.82 -21.57 20.96
C THR A 140 -15.83 -22.07 21.96
N ASN A 141 -16.90 -22.72 21.48
CA ASN A 141 -17.85 -23.40 22.34
C ASN A 141 -17.19 -24.51 23.17
N LYS A 142 -17.85 -24.98 24.24
CA LYS A 142 -17.32 -26.04 25.11
C LYS A 142 -17.01 -27.34 24.37
N ALA A 143 -17.75 -27.62 23.29
CA ALA A 143 -17.54 -28.77 22.43
C ALA A 143 -16.39 -28.60 21.41
N LYS A 144 -15.79 -27.41 21.30
CA LYS A 144 -14.73 -27.05 20.34
C LYS A 144 -15.11 -27.28 18.87
N THR A 145 -16.40 -27.20 18.55
CA THR A 145 -16.96 -27.41 17.20
C THR A 145 -17.35 -26.12 16.49
N VAL A 146 -17.60 -25.05 17.24
CA VAL A 146 -17.97 -23.74 16.70
C VAL A 146 -17.15 -22.71 17.45
N GLY A 147 -16.65 -21.69 16.74
CA GLY A 147 -16.00 -20.58 17.40
C GLY A 147 -16.31 -19.27 16.74
N PHE A 148 -15.71 -18.22 17.28
CA PHE A 148 -15.91 -16.87 16.80
C PHE A 148 -14.63 -16.08 17.06
N ILE A 149 -14.21 -15.29 16.08
CA ILE A 149 -13.13 -14.30 16.21
C ILE A 149 -13.70 -12.93 15.85
N LEU A 150 -13.32 -11.94 16.64
CA LEU A 150 -13.52 -10.52 16.37
C LEU A 150 -12.16 -9.83 16.44
N ALA A 151 -11.87 -9.03 15.41
CA ALA A 151 -10.67 -8.23 15.34
C ALA A 151 -11.04 -6.77 15.01
N ALA A 152 -10.36 -5.84 15.69
CA ALA A 152 -10.49 -4.41 15.51
C ALA A 152 -9.11 -3.76 15.50
N ALA A 153 -8.94 -2.76 14.66
CA ALA A 153 -7.69 -2.03 14.51
C ALA A 153 -7.96 -0.56 14.17
N GLN A 154 -7.16 0.32 14.74
CA GLN A 154 -7.16 1.75 14.46
C GLN A 154 -5.72 2.22 14.32
N SER A 155 -5.43 3.02 13.30
CA SER A 155 -4.12 3.62 13.08
C SER A 155 -4.28 5.01 12.49
N SER A 156 -3.54 5.97 13.02
CA SER A 156 -3.42 7.31 12.45
C SER A 156 -1.98 7.53 12.02
N ARG A 157 -1.78 8.12 10.84
CA ARG A 157 -0.46 8.40 10.30
C ARG A 157 -0.42 9.76 9.63
N ASN A 158 0.63 10.53 9.93
CA ASN A 158 0.85 11.85 9.36
C ASN A 158 2.19 11.88 8.63
N ALA A 159 2.13 11.83 7.31
CA ALA A 159 3.28 11.96 6.43
C ALA A 159 3.42 13.40 5.94
N PHE A 160 4.64 13.91 6.00
CA PHE A 160 5.02 15.16 5.34
C PHE A 160 6.05 14.84 4.26
N GLN A 161 5.83 15.36 3.07
CA GLN A 161 6.70 15.15 1.92
C GLN A 161 7.00 16.50 1.29
N ASP A 162 8.28 16.88 1.32
CA ASP A 162 8.79 18.00 0.55
C ASP A 162 9.52 17.49 -0.70
N GLY A 163 9.26 18.12 -1.83
CA GLY A 163 9.92 17.80 -3.09
C GLY A 163 10.01 19.00 -4.01
N PHE A 164 10.72 18.82 -5.11
CA PHE A 164 10.78 19.79 -6.19
C PHE A 164 10.15 19.19 -7.44
N GLY A 165 9.12 19.85 -7.96
CA GLY A 165 8.37 19.42 -9.14
C GLY A 165 8.43 20.45 -10.26
N THR A 166 8.47 19.99 -11.50
CA THR A 166 8.12 20.81 -12.67
C THR A 166 6.71 20.44 -13.08
N VAL A 167 5.72 21.29 -12.78
CA VAL A 167 4.31 20.92 -12.85
C VAL A 167 3.81 20.74 -14.30
N ARG A 168 4.57 21.23 -15.30
CA ARG A 168 4.38 21.03 -16.73
C ARG A 168 5.56 21.58 -17.53
N TRP A 169 5.74 21.06 -18.74
CA TRP A 169 6.45 21.78 -19.78
C TRP A 169 5.59 22.97 -20.22
N ALA A 170 6.20 24.13 -20.46
CA ALA A 170 5.53 25.27 -21.04
C ALA A 170 6.27 25.73 -22.29
N GLN A 171 5.52 26.24 -23.26
CA GLN A 171 6.08 27.10 -24.29
C GLN A 171 6.08 28.54 -23.76
N PRO A 172 6.99 29.38 -24.27
CA PRO A 172 7.02 30.80 -23.97
C PRO A 172 5.65 31.46 -24.05
N ASP A 173 5.24 32.13 -22.96
CA ASP A 173 4.03 32.96 -22.92
C ASP A 173 4.20 34.28 -23.69
N ARG A 174 5.42 34.59 -24.13
CA ARG A 174 5.83 35.82 -24.83
C ARG A 174 6.97 35.49 -25.80
N PRO A 175 7.10 36.22 -26.92
CA PRO A 175 8.15 35.98 -27.89
C PRO A 175 9.53 36.28 -27.29
N PHE A 176 10.36 35.25 -27.16
CA PHE A 176 11.79 35.39 -26.93
C PHE A 176 12.51 35.65 -28.26
N LYS A 177 13.52 36.52 -28.22
CA LYS A 177 14.43 36.77 -29.34
C LYS A 177 15.62 35.83 -29.24
N ALA A 178 16.00 35.23 -30.36
CA ALA A 178 17.09 34.27 -30.48
C ALA A 178 18.49 34.88 -30.47
N ASN A 179 18.69 35.94 -29.67
CA ASN A 179 19.95 36.65 -29.61
C ASN A 179 21.07 35.72 -29.13
N GLU A 180 22.17 35.68 -29.89
CA GLU A 180 23.37 34.87 -29.60
C GLU A 180 23.12 33.34 -29.57
N THR A 181 22.07 32.88 -30.24
CA THR A 181 21.81 31.45 -30.46
C THR A 181 21.84 31.11 -31.95
N GLY A 182 22.13 29.85 -32.32
CA GLY A 182 22.02 29.36 -33.70
C GLY A 182 20.60 29.04 -34.16
N LEU A 183 19.57 29.48 -33.43
CA LEU A 183 18.16 29.15 -33.66
C LEU A 183 17.41 30.39 -34.16
N SER A 184 16.30 30.18 -34.87
CA SER A 184 15.37 31.26 -35.24
C SER A 184 14.38 31.57 -34.10
N ASP A 185 13.80 32.77 -34.11
CA ASP A 185 12.77 33.18 -33.15
C ASP A 185 11.56 32.21 -33.15
N ALA A 186 11.18 31.68 -34.31
CA ALA A 186 10.11 30.68 -34.41
C ALA A 186 10.49 29.36 -33.73
N GLN A 187 11.75 28.94 -33.84
CA GLN A 187 12.24 27.73 -33.19
C GLN A 187 12.27 27.89 -31.67
N ILE A 188 12.76 29.01 -31.15
CA ILE A 188 12.81 29.25 -29.69
C ILE A 188 11.42 29.34 -29.08
N ASN A 189 10.49 30.02 -29.73
CA ASN A 189 9.12 30.17 -29.21
C ASN A 189 8.29 28.87 -29.29
N SER A 190 8.79 27.86 -30.02
CA SER A 190 8.21 26.52 -30.05
C SER A 190 8.83 25.55 -29.03
N LEU A 191 9.96 25.93 -28.39
CA LEU A 191 10.65 25.07 -27.43
C LEU A 191 9.84 24.94 -26.15
N TRP A 192 9.76 23.70 -25.68
CA TRP A 192 9.21 23.38 -24.37
C TRP A 192 10.31 23.53 -23.32
N TYR A 193 10.07 24.33 -22.29
CA TYR A 193 10.95 24.46 -21.13
C TYR A 193 10.22 24.02 -19.85
N PRO A 194 10.93 23.51 -18.83
CA PRO A 194 10.31 23.18 -17.55
C PRO A 194 9.81 24.47 -16.89
N ARG A 195 8.50 24.53 -16.59
CA ARG A 195 7.86 25.71 -15.99
C ARG A 195 8.20 25.78 -14.48
N LEU A 196 9.43 26.24 -14.19
CA LEU A 196 10.04 26.44 -12.86
C LEU A 196 10.21 25.16 -12.02
N PRO A 197 11.36 24.97 -11.33
CA PRO A 197 11.40 24.07 -10.18
C PRO A 197 10.61 24.74 -9.04
N ARG A 198 9.42 24.21 -8.75
CA ARG A 198 8.62 24.66 -7.61
C ARG A 198 8.89 23.72 -6.44
N GLN A 199 9.13 24.27 -5.26
CA GLN A 199 9.05 23.49 -4.04
C GLN A 199 7.57 23.19 -3.77
N ASP A 200 7.25 21.90 -3.76
CA ASP A 200 5.91 21.41 -3.44
C ASP A 200 5.99 20.64 -2.12
N SER A 201 5.16 21.05 -1.16
CA SER A 201 5.01 20.42 0.15
C SER A 201 3.66 19.72 0.21
N PHE A 202 3.66 18.41 0.41
CA PHE A 202 2.46 17.60 0.55
C PHE A 202 2.33 17.09 1.98
N ARG A 203 1.18 17.36 2.58
CA ARG A 203 0.81 16.76 3.87
C ARG A 203 -0.22 15.67 3.61
N HIS A 204 0.06 14.47 4.10
CA HIS A 204 -0.80 13.30 4.00
C HIS A 204 -1.18 12.86 5.40
N ASP A 205 -2.44 13.07 5.77
CA ASP A 205 -3.00 12.55 7.02
C ASP A 205 -3.88 11.34 6.65
N GLN A 206 -3.60 10.18 7.23
CA GLN A 206 -4.29 8.92 6.94
C GLN A 206 -4.79 8.28 8.23
N ASP A 207 -6.10 8.12 8.34
CA ASP A 207 -6.75 7.36 9.40
C ASP A 207 -7.28 6.05 8.84
N ARG A 208 -6.88 4.94 9.47
CA ARG A 208 -7.26 3.58 9.09
C ARG A 208 -8.04 2.96 10.24
N ILE A 209 -9.25 2.49 9.94
CA ILE A 209 -10.04 1.66 10.84
C ILE A 209 -10.31 0.32 10.13
N GLY A 210 -10.04 -0.77 10.84
CA GLY A 210 -10.23 -2.12 10.33
C GLY A 210 -11.06 -2.92 11.32
N ALA A 211 -12.02 -3.68 10.81
CA ALA A 211 -12.75 -4.67 11.59
C ALA A 211 -12.88 -5.95 10.77
N ALA A 212 -12.70 -7.09 11.42
CA ALA A 212 -12.91 -8.40 10.81
C ALA A 212 -13.60 -9.32 11.82
N SER A 213 -14.44 -10.22 11.32
CA SER A 213 -15.03 -11.29 12.11
C SER A 213 -14.99 -12.59 11.33
N THR A 214 -14.89 -13.70 12.07
CA THR A 214 -14.89 -15.05 11.49
C THR A 214 -15.64 -15.98 12.44
N LEU A 215 -16.41 -16.91 11.90
CA LEU A 215 -17.20 -17.91 12.63
C LEU A 215 -16.70 -19.31 12.28
#